data_AF-A0A251J9B5-F1
#
_entry.id   AF-A0A251J9B5-F1
#
_cell.length_a   1.000
_cell.length_b   1.000
_cell.length_c   1.000
_cell.angle_alpha   90.00
_cell.angle_beta   90.00
_cell.angle_gamma   90.00
#
_symmetry.space_group_name_H-M   'P 1'
#
loop_
_entity.id
_entity.type
_entity.pdbx_description
1 polymer ?
#
loop_
_entity_poly.entity_id
_entity_poly.type
_entity_poly.pdbx_seq_one_letter_code
_entity_poly.pdbx_strand_id
1 'polypeptide(L)'
;MASNPLLLPEIGPDGLAREAPVIAYTEKIIEEEQLQLKRYIEENYSKIRDVERELANLTMEMKLTAGPKKAALEHMRKKIEMSTERIHAAKLKEEQARKVWEAAAKAVKDEEEIKHKLCQDLNQLVQESSNIQFSRLEELKRRLEALNPSRASTSSPHDGKSNSTALAAASVPLSTAPGDRASDQIPNQANSGNVQVVNGQNQQPTLEGEGRGKKKIHFQGRGRGVGAVPKGRGSATPGWTGAGFDVDGRS
;
A
#
# COMPACT_ATOMS: atom_id res chain seq x y z
N MET A 1 90.07 -8.74 -45.73
CA MET A 1 88.84 -9.35 -45.23
C MET A 1 89.07 -10.85 -45.19
N ALA A 2 88.89 -11.51 -44.05
CA ALA A 2 89.12 -12.95 -43.94
C ALA A 2 87.85 -13.70 -44.39
N SER A 3 87.87 -14.23 -45.62
CA SER A 3 86.85 -15.15 -46.11
C SER A 3 87.04 -16.51 -45.43
N ASN A 4 86.13 -16.88 -44.53
CA ASN A 4 86.17 -18.19 -43.85
C ASN A 4 86.01 -19.31 -44.89
N PRO A 5 86.98 -20.25 -45.02
CA PRO A 5 86.93 -21.28 -46.06
C PRO A 5 85.79 -22.29 -45.88
N LEU A 6 85.18 -22.36 -44.69
CA LEU A 6 83.99 -23.16 -44.38
C LEU A 6 82.68 -22.62 -45.01
N LEU A 7 82.71 -21.45 -45.66
CA LEU A 7 81.56 -20.83 -46.32
C LEU A 7 81.68 -20.83 -47.86
N LEU A 8 82.70 -21.50 -48.42
CA LEU A 8 82.83 -21.65 -49.87
C LEU A 8 81.98 -22.86 -50.35
N PRO A 9 81.21 -22.73 -51.43
CA PRO A 9 80.51 -23.85 -52.05
C PRO A 9 81.47 -24.97 -52.46
N GLU A 10 81.11 -26.22 -52.17
CA GLU A 10 81.88 -27.40 -52.56
C GLU A 10 81.52 -27.79 -53.99
N ILE A 11 82.46 -27.67 -54.92
CA ILE A 11 82.20 -27.96 -56.35
C ILE A 11 82.19 -29.48 -56.54
N GLY A 12 81.05 -30.01 -56.98
CA GLY A 12 80.87 -31.43 -57.26
C GLY A 12 81.64 -31.91 -58.50
N PRO A 13 81.79 -33.24 -58.68
CA PRO A 13 82.45 -33.84 -59.85
C PRO A 13 81.69 -33.61 -61.17
N ASP A 14 80.46 -33.09 -61.08
CA ASP A 14 79.59 -32.62 -62.16
C ASP A 14 79.85 -31.14 -62.53
N GLY A 15 80.75 -30.45 -61.84
CA GLY A 15 81.06 -29.03 -62.05
C GLY A 15 80.02 -28.07 -61.44
N LEU A 16 79.06 -28.58 -60.68
CA LEU A 16 78.03 -27.77 -60.02
C LEU A 16 78.47 -27.38 -58.60
N ALA A 17 78.26 -26.13 -58.23
CA ALA A 17 78.50 -25.65 -56.88
C ALA A 17 77.44 -26.21 -55.93
N ARG A 18 77.85 -27.01 -54.94
CA ARG A 18 77.00 -27.44 -53.83
C ARG A 18 77.13 -26.46 -52.67
N GLU A 19 76.01 -26.10 -52.05
CA GLU A 19 75.99 -25.22 -50.89
C GLU A 19 76.84 -25.79 -49.75
N ALA A 20 77.61 -24.94 -49.09
CA ALA A 20 78.39 -25.35 -47.92
C ALA A 20 77.43 -25.88 -46.83
N PRO A 21 77.67 -27.05 -46.21
CA PRO A 21 76.72 -27.65 -45.27
C PRO A 21 76.29 -26.75 -44.10
N VAL A 22 77.16 -25.82 -43.69
CA VAL A 22 76.86 -24.82 -42.67
C VAL A 22 75.86 -23.77 -43.16
N ILE A 23 75.96 -23.33 -44.42
CA ILE A 23 75.07 -22.32 -45.02
C ILE A 23 73.66 -22.89 -45.15
N ALA A 24 73.52 -24.06 -45.78
CA ALA A 24 72.23 -24.74 -45.94
C ALA A 24 71.55 -25.04 -44.58
N TYR A 25 72.32 -25.38 -43.55
CA TYR A 25 71.81 -25.55 -42.20
C TYR A 25 71.32 -24.23 -41.58
N THR A 26 72.05 -23.13 -41.76
CA THR A 26 71.63 -21.81 -41.26
C THR A 26 70.43 -21.24 -42.00
N GLU A 27 70.33 -21.42 -43.32
CA GLU A 27 69.15 -21.01 -44.10
C GLU A 27 67.91 -21.78 -43.66
N LYS A 28 68.02 -23.11 -43.46
CA LYS A 28 66.90 -23.91 -42.93
C LYS A 28 66.39 -23.41 -41.58
N ILE A 29 67.29 -23.02 -40.65
CA ILE A 29 66.88 -22.41 -39.37
C ILE A 29 66.17 -21.08 -39.59
N ILE A 30 66.69 -20.21 -40.47
CA ILE A 30 66.09 -18.91 -40.78
C ILE A 30 64.70 -19.08 -41.43
N GLU A 31 64.51 -20.06 -42.31
CA GLU A 31 63.22 -20.40 -42.89
C GLU A 31 62.21 -20.90 -41.84
N GLU A 32 62.64 -21.79 -40.93
CA GLU A 32 61.82 -22.28 -39.83
C GLU A 32 61.40 -21.16 -38.87
N GLU A 33 62.32 -20.28 -38.49
CA GLU A 33 62.08 -19.05 -37.70
C GLU A 33 61.10 -18.10 -38.41
N GLN A 34 61.31 -17.82 -39.71
CA GLN A 34 60.38 -16.98 -40.48
C GLN A 34 58.99 -17.61 -40.60
N LEU A 35 58.88 -18.93 -40.73
CA LEU A 35 57.60 -19.63 -40.78
C LEU A 35 56.89 -19.59 -39.42
N GLN A 36 57.63 -19.73 -38.31
CA GLN A 36 57.10 -19.52 -36.96
C GLN A 36 56.60 -18.09 -36.76
N LEU A 37 57.39 -17.09 -37.15
CA LEU A 37 57.02 -15.68 -37.02
C LEU A 37 55.77 -15.33 -37.84
N LYS A 38 55.66 -15.84 -39.08
CA LYS A 38 54.45 -15.66 -39.92
C LYS A 38 53.21 -16.24 -39.24
N ARG A 39 53.28 -17.46 -38.70
CA ARG A 39 52.18 -18.08 -37.93
C ARG A 39 51.81 -17.27 -36.69
N TYR A 40 52.80 -16.82 -35.92
CA TYR A 40 52.56 -16.01 -34.72
C TYR A 40 51.89 -14.67 -35.06
N ILE A 41 52.31 -14.01 -36.13
CA ILE A 41 51.69 -12.77 -36.63
C ILE A 41 50.24 -13.03 -37.06
N GLU A 42 49.99 -14.08 -37.85
CA GLU A 42 48.64 -14.45 -38.29
C GLU A 42 47.71 -14.78 -37.12
N GLU A 43 48.19 -15.54 -36.13
CA GLU A 43 47.44 -15.88 -34.92
C GLU A 43 47.10 -14.64 -34.10
N ASN A 44 48.04 -13.70 -33.93
CA ASN A 44 47.78 -12.44 -33.24
C ASN A 44 46.77 -11.56 -33.99
N TYR A 45 46.88 -11.43 -35.32
CA TYR A 45 45.87 -10.72 -36.11
C TYR A 45 44.50 -11.39 -36.06
N SER A 46 44.43 -12.73 -35.92
CA SER A 46 43.15 -13.40 -35.69
C SER A 46 42.57 -13.05 -34.31
N LYS A 47 43.38 -13.16 -33.24
CA LYS A 47 42.96 -12.81 -31.88
C LYS A 47 42.48 -11.36 -31.76
N ILE A 48 43.15 -10.42 -32.42
CA ILE A 48 42.73 -9.00 -32.47
C ILE A 48 41.34 -8.89 -33.10
N ARG A 49 41.12 -9.49 -34.28
CA ARG A 49 39.80 -9.50 -34.95
C ARG A 49 38.71 -10.18 -34.12
N ASP A 50 39.05 -11.20 -33.35
CA ASP A 50 38.11 -11.89 -32.47
C ASP A 50 37.67 -10.98 -31.31
N VAL A 51 38.61 -10.32 -30.64
CA VAL A 51 38.34 -9.31 -29.60
C VAL A 51 37.56 -8.11 -30.15
N GLU A 52 37.90 -7.62 -31.35
CA GLU A 52 37.15 -6.53 -32.02
C GLU A 52 35.69 -6.91 -32.28
N ARG A 53 35.43 -8.16 -32.71
CA ARG A 53 34.06 -8.68 -32.87
C ARG A 53 33.30 -8.80 -31.55
N GLU A 54 33.96 -9.27 -30.49
CA GLU A 54 33.35 -9.33 -29.15
C GLU A 54 33.02 -7.94 -28.59
N LEU A 55 33.92 -6.97 -28.73
CA LEU A 55 33.68 -5.58 -28.33
C LEU A 55 32.53 -4.94 -29.12
N ALA A 56 32.43 -5.21 -30.42
CA ALA A 56 31.31 -4.75 -31.25
C ALA A 56 29.98 -5.37 -30.80
N ASN A 57 29.95 -6.68 -30.54
CA ASN A 57 28.77 -7.39 -30.02
C ASN A 57 28.33 -6.85 -28.66
N LEU A 58 29.25 -6.72 -27.70
CA LEU A 58 28.98 -6.19 -26.36
C LEU A 58 28.45 -4.74 -26.41
N THR A 59 29.02 -3.92 -27.30
CA THR A 59 28.56 -2.54 -27.53
C THR A 59 27.14 -2.51 -28.10
N MET A 60 26.79 -3.43 -29.00
CA MET A 60 25.44 -3.56 -29.54
C MET A 60 24.46 -4.02 -28.45
N GLU A 61 24.80 -5.04 -27.68
CA GLU A 61 23.98 -5.55 -26.58
C GLU A 61 23.71 -4.47 -25.52
N MET A 62 24.72 -3.70 -25.13
CA MET A 62 24.56 -2.58 -24.21
C MET A 62 23.60 -1.51 -24.76
N LYS A 63 23.65 -1.21 -26.08
CA LYS A 63 22.70 -0.26 -26.71
C LYS A 63 21.27 -0.81 -26.73
N LEU A 64 21.09 -2.09 -27.07
CA LEU A 64 19.78 -2.74 -27.12
C LEU A 64 19.13 -2.88 -25.73
N THR A 65 19.93 -3.16 -24.70
CA THR A 65 19.44 -3.35 -23.32
C THR A 65 19.23 -2.03 -22.56
N ALA A 66 20.05 -1.00 -22.82
CA ALA A 66 19.98 0.27 -22.09
C ALA A 66 18.64 1.00 -22.26
N GLY A 67 18.06 1.02 -23.47
CA GLY A 67 16.81 1.72 -23.77
C GLY A 67 15.62 1.19 -22.95
N PRO A 68 15.21 -0.08 -23.12
CA PRO A 68 14.08 -0.67 -22.38
C PRO A 68 14.29 -0.65 -20.86
N LYS A 69 15.52 -0.95 -20.39
CA LYS A 69 15.85 -0.92 -18.95
C LYS A 69 15.71 0.48 -18.35
N LYS A 70 16.22 1.51 -19.05
CA LYS A 70 16.10 2.91 -18.61
C LYS A 70 14.63 3.37 -18.60
N ALA A 71 13.85 3.05 -19.64
CA ALA A 71 12.44 3.41 -19.71
C ALA A 71 11.61 2.76 -18.59
N ALA A 72 11.87 1.49 -18.27
CA ALA A 72 11.23 0.80 -17.15
C ALA A 72 11.56 1.44 -15.79
N LEU A 73 12.84 1.78 -15.55
CA LEU A 73 13.28 2.47 -14.32
C LEU A 73 12.67 3.87 -14.19
N GLU A 74 12.60 4.64 -15.28
CA GLU A 74 12.00 5.98 -15.28
C GLU A 74 10.48 5.92 -15.03
N HIS A 75 9.79 4.96 -15.64
CA HIS A 75 8.37 4.70 -15.36
C HIS A 75 8.12 4.31 -13.90
N MET A 76 9.00 3.48 -13.30
CA MET A 76 8.92 3.15 -11.87
C MET A 76 9.15 4.37 -10.99
N ARG A 77 10.15 5.21 -11.30
CA ARG A 77 10.38 6.49 -10.60
C ARG A 77 9.14 7.39 -10.62
N LYS A 78 8.55 7.62 -11.81
CA LYS A 78 7.32 8.42 -11.97
C LYS A 78 6.14 7.83 -11.19
N LYS A 79 5.99 6.50 -11.16
CA LYS A 79 4.94 5.83 -10.35
C LYS A 79 5.16 5.99 -8.84
N ILE A 80 6.41 5.99 -8.37
CA ILE A 80 6.76 6.25 -6.96
C ILE A 80 6.42 7.70 -6.61
N GLU A 81 6.84 8.66 -7.42
CA GLU A 81 6.59 10.10 -7.26
C GLU A 81 5.10 10.42 -7.13
N MET A 82 4.29 9.99 -8.11
CA MET A 82 2.82 10.11 -8.06
C MET A 82 2.19 9.34 -6.88
N SER A 83 2.86 8.34 -6.31
CA SER A 83 2.38 7.63 -5.12
C SER A 83 2.67 8.41 -3.84
N THR A 84 3.86 9.01 -3.74
CA THR A 84 4.26 9.89 -2.63
C THR A 84 3.36 11.12 -2.54
N GLU A 85 3.04 11.75 -3.68
CA GLU A 85 2.10 12.87 -3.74
C GLU A 85 0.69 12.48 -3.25
N ARG A 86 0.17 11.32 -3.69
CA ARG A 86 -1.12 10.79 -3.23
C ARG A 86 -1.11 10.48 -1.72
N ILE A 87 -0.01 9.96 -1.19
CA ILE A 87 0.16 9.73 0.25
C ILE A 87 0.16 11.07 1.01
N HIS A 88 0.85 12.10 0.51
CA HIS A 88 0.87 13.43 1.13
C HIS A 88 -0.54 14.05 1.15
N ALA A 89 -1.27 13.99 0.03
CA ALA A 89 -2.64 14.48 -0.06
C ALA A 89 -3.63 13.69 0.84
N ALA A 90 -3.40 12.39 1.03
CA ALA A 90 -4.17 11.57 1.96
C ALA A 90 -3.89 11.95 3.43
N LYS A 91 -2.61 12.11 3.81
CA LYS A 91 -2.21 12.54 5.17
C LYS A 91 -2.78 13.90 5.55
N LEU A 92 -2.82 14.86 4.63
CA LEU A 92 -3.42 16.18 4.90
C LEU A 92 -4.93 16.07 5.21
N LYS A 93 -5.64 15.16 4.52
CA LYS A 93 -7.06 14.87 4.79
C LYS A 93 -7.27 14.12 6.10
N GLU A 94 -6.38 13.17 6.42
CA GLU A 94 -6.34 12.46 7.70
C GLU A 94 -6.18 13.43 8.87
N GLU A 95 -5.21 14.35 8.79
CA GLU A 95 -4.97 15.37 9.81
C GLU A 95 -6.17 16.32 9.98
N GLN A 96 -6.81 16.72 8.87
CA GLN A 96 -8.01 17.55 8.94
C GLN A 96 -9.21 16.81 9.56
N ALA A 97 -9.43 15.54 9.20
CA ALA A 97 -10.47 14.70 9.80
C ALA A 97 -10.21 14.49 11.29
N ARG A 98 -8.95 14.29 11.68
CA ARG A 98 -8.51 14.18 13.08
C ARG A 98 -8.84 15.46 13.87
N LYS A 99 -8.53 16.64 13.36
CA LYS A 99 -8.86 17.93 14.02
C LYS A 99 -10.37 18.09 14.25
N VAL A 100 -11.19 17.71 13.27
CA VAL A 100 -12.67 17.73 13.39
C VAL A 100 -13.14 16.71 14.44
N TRP A 101 -12.56 15.51 14.45
CA TRP A 101 -12.88 14.48 15.44
C TRP A 101 -12.47 14.89 16.87
N GLU A 102 -11.28 15.48 17.06
CA GLU A 102 -10.81 15.98 18.36
C GLU A 102 -11.72 17.10 18.90
N ALA A 103 -12.17 18.01 18.02
CA ALA A 103 -13.13 19.06 18.39
C ALA A 103 -14.52 18.49 18.77
N ALA A 104 -15.03 17.52 18.02
CA ALA A 104 -16.31 16.86 18.30
C ALA A 104 -16.25 16.04 19.61
N ALA A 105 -15.16 15.29 19.83
CA ALA A 105 -14.94 14.53 21.05
C ALA A 105 -14.85 15.43 22.29
N LYS A 106 -14.22 16.62 22.16
CA LYS A 106 -14.24 17.61 23.22
C LYS A 106 -15.65 18.12 23.51
N ALA A 107 -16.42 18.49 22.50
CA ALA A 107 -17.78 18.98 22.68
C ALA A 107 -18.68 17.95 23.39
N VAL A 108 -18.57 16.66 23.05
CA VAL A 108 -19.26 15.58 23.76
C VAL A 108 -18.86 15.53 25.24
N LYS A 109 -17.57 15.62 25.55
CA LYS A 109 -17.07 15.62 26.94
C LYS A 109 -17.57 16.83 27.73
N ASP A 110 -17.56 18.02 27.12
CA ASP A 110 -18.03 19.25 27.77
C ASP A 110 -19.55 19.14 28.10
N GLU A 111 -20.36 18.57 27.20
CA GLU A 111 -21.78 18.26 27.44
C GLU A 111 -22.00 17.15 28.50
N GLU A 112 -21.16 16.11 28.52
CA GLU A 112 -21.18 15.07 29.57
C GLU A 112 -20.87 15.65 30.95
N GLU A 113 -19.93 16.60 31.05
CA GLU A 113 -19.62 17.30 32.30
C GLU A 113 -20.77 18.22 32.75
N ILE A 114 -21.46 18.91 31.83
CA ILE A 114 -22.66 19.70 32.13
C ILE A 114 -23.78 18.79 32.62
N LYS A 115 -24.07 17.69 31.92
CA LYS A 115 -25.06 16.69 32.34
C LYS A 115 -24.74 16.12 33.72
N HIS A 116 -23.47 15.83 34.00
CA HIS A 116 -23.06 15.30 35.30
C HIS A 116 -23.34 16.30 36.44
N LYS A 117 -23.03 17.58 36.24
CA LYS A 117 -23.35 18.65 37.20
C LYS A 117 -24.85 18.77 37.45
N LEU A 118 -25.67 18.79 36.40
CA LEU A 118 -27.13 18.83 36.52
C LEU A 118 -27.70 17.63 37.31
N CYS A 119 -27.11 16.43 37.14
CA CYS A 119 -27.47 15.27 37.96
C CYS A 119 -27.08 15.43 39.44
N GLN A 120 -25.92 16.05 39.73
CA GLN A 120 -25.52 16.35 41.11
C GLN A 120 -26.45 17.39 41.75
N ASP A 121 -26.74 18.50 41.05
CA ASP A 121 -27.62 19.57 41.51
C ASP A 121 -29.05 19.07 41.78
N LEU A 122 -29.58 18.21 40.90
CA LEU A 122 -30.88 17.58 41.10
C LEU A 122 -30.90 16.67 42.34
N ASN A 123 -29.84 15.86 42.54
CA ASN A 123 -29.73 15.00 43.70
C ASN A 123 -29.62 15.81 45.01
N GLN A 124 -28.87 16.91 44.98
CA GLN A 124 -28.78 17.85 46.10
C GLN A 124 -30.14 18.48 46.42
N LEU A 125 -30.87 18.98 45.41
CA LEU A 125 -32.20 19.57 45.59
C LEU A 125 -33.22 18.56 46.16
N VAL A 126 -33.18 17.31 45.71
CA VAL A 126 -34.02 16.24 46.25
C VAL A 126 -33.70 15.97 47.73
N GLN A 127 -32.41 15.89 48.08
CA GLN A 127 -31.98 15.68 49.47
C GLN A 127 -32.35 16.87 50.37
N GLU A 128 -32.13 18.11 49.91
CA GLU A 128 -32.51 19.32 50.64
C GLU A 128 -34.03 19.42 50.85
N SER A 129 -34.82 19.18 49.80
CA SER A 129 -36.29 19.17 49.88
C SER A 129 -36.78 18.10 50.87
N SER A 130 -36.21 16.89 50.82
CA SER A 130 -36.51 15.82 51.78
C SER A 130 -36.17 16.22 53.22
N ASN A 131 -34.97 16.78 53.44
CA ASN A 131 -34.53 17.25 54.75
C ASN A 131 -35.45 18.37 55.30
N ILE A 132 -35.80 19.37 54.47
CA ILE A 132 -36.70 20.48 54.85
C ILE A 132 -38.09 19.95 55.19
N GLN A 133 -38.65 19.04 54.38
CA GLN A 133 -39.94 18.41 54.67
C GLN A 133 -39.90 17.61 55.97
N PHE A 134 -38.83 16.86 56.21
CA PHE A 134 -38.63 16.09 57.44
C PHE A 134 -38.53 16.99 58.68
N SER A 135 -37.67 18.03 58.66
CA SER A 135 -37.57 18.99 59.77
C SER A 135 -38.89 19.70 60.06
N ARG A 136 -39.67 20.04 59.03
CA ARG A 136 -41.01 20.64 59.19
C ARG A 136 -42.01 19.64 59.80
N LEU A 137 -41.97 18.37 59.42
CA LEU A 137 -42.79 17.32 60.02
C LEU A 137 -42.42 17.08 61.49
N GLU A 138 -41.12 17.06 61.82
CA GLU A 138 -40.67 16.99 63.22
C GLU A 138 -41.12 18.19 64.04
N GLU A 139 -41.09 19.41 63.48
CA GLU A 139 -41.55 20.61 64.17
C GLU A 139 -43.07 20.54 64.42
N LEU A 140 -43.86 20.17 63.40
CA LEU A 140 -45.31 19.99 63.54
C LEU A 140 -45.64 18.90 64.57
N LYS A 141 -44.87 17.80 64.60
CA LYS A 141 -44.99 16.76 65.62
C LYS A 141 -44.72 17.30 67.03
N ARG A 142 -43.60 18.03 67.24
CA ARG A 142 -43.28 18.67 68.53
C ARG A 142 -44.35 19.67 68.97
N ARG A 143 -44.90 20.47 68.04
CA ARG A 143 -46.02 21.39 68.31
C ARG A 143 -47.30 20.63 68.70
N LEU A 144 -47.62 19.53 68.03
CA LEU A 144 -48.78 18.69 68.34
C LEU A 144 -48.65 17.98 69.70
N GLU A 145 -47.43 17.53 70.05
CA GLU A 145 -47.12 16.97 71.37
C GLU A 145 -47.28 18.03 72.47
N ALA A 146 -46.75 19.25 72.26
CA ALA A 146 -46.89 20.36 73.20
C ALA A 146 -48.34 20.84 73.41
N LEU A 147 -49.21 20.71 72.40
CA LEU A 147 -50.64 20.99 72.49
C LEU A 147 -51.46 19.85 73.13
N ASN A 148 -50.86 18.68 73.35
CA ASN A 148 -51.48 17.53 74.03
C ASN A 148 -50.74 17.15 75.33
N PRO A 149 -50.50 18.08 76.28
CA PRO A 149 -49.75 17.79 77.51
C PRO A 149 -50.42 16.70 78.36
N SER A 150 -51.75 16.57 78.25
CA SER A 150 -52.55 15.59 78.99
C SER A 150 -52.40 14.14 78.54
N ARG A 151 -51.66 13.84 77.45
CA ARG A 151 -51.42 12.45 77.00
C ARG A 151 -50.05 11.89 77.42
N ALA A 152 -49.23 12.67 78.12
CA ALA A 152 -47.98 12.18 78.71
C ALA A 152 -48.19 11.26 79.94
N SER A 153 -49.43 11.18 80.46
CA SER A 153 -49.79 10.34 81.61
C SER A 153 -51.08 9.54 81.34
N THR A 154 -50.99 8.46 80.56
CA THR A 154 -51.92 7.30 80.58
C THR A 154 -51.42 6.21 79.61
N SER A 155 -50.36 5.50 80.00
CA SER A 155 -50.11 4.15 79.49
C SER A 155 -50.89 3.14 80.35
N SER A 156 -52.21 3.05 80.13
CA SER A 156 -53.01 1.93 80.64
C SER A 156 -53.12 0.85 79.57
N PRO A 157 -52.70 -0.40 79.84
CA PRO A 157 -52.97 -1.52 78.95
C PRO A 157 -54.38 -2.04 79.21
N HIS A 158 -55.25 -2.04 78.20
CA HIS A 158 -56.44 -2.90 78.27
C HIS A 158 -56.78 -3.58 76.94
N ASP A 159 -56.94 -4.88 77.07
CA ASP A 159 -57.31 -5.87 76.06
C ASP A 159 -58.84 -5.91 75.92
N GLY A 160 -59.43 -6.26 74.76
CA GLY A 160 -60.89 -6.06 74.64
C GLY A 160 -61.67 -6.30 73.33
N LYS A 161 -61.18 -7.11 72.40
CA LYS A 161 -61.95 -8.04 71.52
C LYS A 161 -63.30 -7.64 70.84
N SER A 162 -63.38 -7.94 69.53
CA SER A 162 -64.59 -8.18 68.68
C SER A 162 -65.46 -6.96 68.29
N ASN A 163 -65.99 -6.81 67.07
CA ASN A 163 -66.49 -7.81 66.11
C ASN A 163 -66.04 -7.64 64.64
N SER A 164 -66.18 -8.73 63.89
CA SER A 164 -65.90 -8.89 62.45
C SER A 164 -67.02 -8.42 61.51
N THR A 165 -66.69 -7.96 60.31
CA THR A 165 -67.28 -8.48 59.05
C THR A 165 -66.28 -8.32 57.88
N ALA A 166 -66.38 -9.21 56.87
CA ALA A 166 -65.38 -9.42 55.82
C ALA A 166 -65.50 -8.46 54.62
N LEU A 167 -64.39 -8.34 53.86
CA LEU A 167 -64.23 -8.52 52.40
C LEU A 167 -62.92 -7.81 51.97
N ALA A 168 -61.79 -8.52 51.83
CA ALA A 168 -61.38 -9.27 50.63
C ALA A 168 -60.84 -8.38 49.47
N ALA A 169 -59.50 -8.25 49.38
CA ALA A 169 -58.75 -8.23 48.10
C ALA A 169 -57.22 -8.30 48.33
N ALA A 170 -56.62 -9.39 47.84
CA ALA A 170 -55.21 -9.62 47.51
C ALA A 170 -54.09 -8.65 48.01
N SER A 171 -53.15 -9.20 48.79
CA SER A 171 -51.72 -8.87 48.70
C SER A 171 -50.88 -10.08 49.14
N VAL A 172 -50.14 -10.67 48.20
CA VAL A 172 -49.22 -11.80 48.43
C VAL A 172 -47.85 -11.24 48.83
N PRO A 173 -47.18 -11.77 49.86
CA PRO A 173 -45.86 -11.27 50.27
C PRO A 173 -44.76 -11.79 49.35
N LEU A 174 -43.79 -10.95 49.02
CA LEU A 174 -42.55 -11.37 48.37
C LEU A 174 -41.41 -11.37 49.40
N SER A 175 -40.92 -12.57 49.75
CA SER A 175 -39.72 -12.75 50.55
C SER A 175 -38.90 -13.89 49.95
N THR A 176 -37.65 -13.58 49.58
CA THR A 176 -36.52 -14.48 49.29
C THR A 176 -36.70 -15.68 48.33
N ALA A 177 -35.76 -15.78 47.38
CA ALA A 177 -35.57 -16.89 46.43
C ALA A 177 -34.94 -18.13 47.11
N PRO A 178 -34.47 -19.20 46.40
CA PRO A 178 -34.76 -19.68 45.03
C PRO A 178 -35.11 -21.20 44.97
N GLY A 179 -35.33 -21.78 43.78
CA GLY A 179 -35.00 -23.21 43.51
C GLY A 179 -36.02 -24.08 42.75
N ASP A 180 -35.49 -25.13 42.11
CA ASP A 180 -36.11 -26.19 41.26
C ASP A 180 -36.41 -25.81 39.78
N ARG A 181 -36.03 -26.54 38.72
CA ARG A 181 -35.23 -27.77 38.42
C ARG A 181 -34.83 -27.70 36.93
N ALA A 182 -33.95 -28.49 36.32
CA ALA A 182 -32.83 -29.35 36.73
C ALA A 182 -32.09 -29.77 35.43
N SER A 183 -30.81 -30.15 35.52
CA SER A 183 -30.25 -31.38 34.95
C SER A 183 -28.73 -31.25 34.79
N ASP A 184 -28.03 -32.16 35.46
CA ASP A 184 -26.59 -32.32 35.51
C ASP A 184 -25.93 -32.46 34.11
N GLN A 185 -24.74 -31.91 33.92
CA GLN A 185 -23.49 -32.67 34.16
C GLN A 185 -22.21 -31.81 33.98
N ILE A 186 -21.26 -32.01 34.89
CA ILE A 186 -19.86 -31.55 34.92
C ILE A 186 -19.06 -32.89 34.87
N PRO A 187 -17.92 -33.08 34.15
CA PRO A 187 -16.73 -32.24 34.35
C PRO A 187 -15.68 -32.06 33.23
N ASN A 188 -15.00 -30.90 33.33
CA ASN A 188 -13.55 -30.65 33.24
C ASN A 188 -12.63 -31.17 32.09
N GLN A 189 -11.57 -30.37 31.94
CA GLN A 189 -10.22 -30.66 31.41
C GLN A 189 -9.95 -30.59 29.90
N ALA A 190 -9.32 -29.47 29.56
CA ALA A 190 -7.93 -29.40 29.08
C ALA A 190 -7.55 -29.85 27.64
N ASN A 191 -6.78 -28.94 27.05
CA ASN A 191 -5.57 -29.17 26.24
C ASN A 191 -5.70 -29.28 24.70
N SER A 192 -4.88 -28.44 24.05
CA SER A 192 -4.21 -28.62 22.74
C SER A 192 -5.01 -28.87 21.45
N GLY A 193 -4.54 -28.22 20.37
CA GLY A 193 -4.46 -28.89 19.06
C GLY A 193 -5.08 -28.18 17.86
N ASN A 194 -4.22 -27.51 17.09
CA ASN A 194 -4.22 -27.35 15.62
C ASN A 194 -5.53 -27.32 14.79
N VAL A 195 -5.65 -26.22 14.04
CA VAL A 195 -5.69 -26.19 12.54
C VAL A 195 -6.14 -27.46 11.82
N GLN A 196 -7.23 -27.39 11.02
CA GLN A 196 -7.28 -27.63 9.55
C GLN A 196 -8.75 -27.55 9.02
N VAL A 197 -9.04 -26.70 8.03
CA VAL A 197 -9.16 -26.95 6.56
C VAL A 197 -10.55 -27.41 6.07
N VAL A 198 -11.11 -26.57 5.19
CA VAL A 198 -12.02 -26.87 4.06
C VAL A 198 -11.65 -25.76 3.04
N ASN A 199 -10.91 -25.98 1.94
CA ASN A 199 -11.00 -26.93 0.81
C ASN A 199 -12.29 -26.72 0.00
N GLY A 200 -12.34 -26.43 -1.31
CA GLY A 200 -11.37 -26.08 -2.37
C GLY A 200 -12.16 -25.31 -3.46
N GLN A 201 -11.70 -24.97 -4.68
CA GLN A 201 -10.72 -25.55 -5.59
C GLN A 201 -10.15 -24.48 -6.56
N ASN A 202 -9.12 -24.88 -7.32
CA ASN A 202 -8.26 -24.07 -8.16
C ASN A 202 -8.55 -24.33 -9.66
N GLN A 203 -8.31 -23.34 -10.56
CA GLN A 203 -7.63 -23.46 -11.87
C GLN A 203 -7.96 -22.35 -12.91
N GLN A 204 -6.91 -21.69 -13.40
CA GLN A 204 -6.69 -21.32 -14.81
C GLN A 204 -5.89 -22.48 -15.48
N PRO A 205 -5.65 -22.58 -16.84
CA PRO A 205 -5.44 -21.48 -17.80
C PRO A 205 -5.87 -21.74 -19.29
N THR A 206 -5.40 -20.85 -20.18
CA THR A 206 -5.08 -21.08 -21.62
C THR A 206 -6.18 -20.94 -22.68
N LEU A 207 -5.91 -20.08 -23.68
CA LEU A 207 -6.14 -20.35 -25.11
C LEU A 207 -5.32 -19.38 -25.99
N GLU A 208 -4.25 -19.88 -26.61
CA GLU A 208 -3.70 -19.29 -27.84
C GLU A 208 -4.52 -19.75 -29.06
N GLY A 209 -4.50 -18.98 -30.14
CA GLY A 209 -5.22 -19.32 -31.37
C GLY A 209 -4.80 -18.47 -32.57
N GLU A 210 -3.72 -18.87 -33.25
CA GLU A 210 -3.29 -18.29 -34.52
C GLU A 210 -4.15 -18.82 -35.69
N GLY A 211 -4.71 -17.94 -36.55
CA GLY A 211 -5.66 -18.39 -37.60
C GLY A 211 -6.17 -17.36 -38.61
N ARG A 212 -5.36 -17.05 -39.63
CA ARG A 212 -5.65 -16.31 -40.89
C ARG A 212 -7.14 -16.14 -41.33
N GLY A 213 -7.58 -14.91 -41.65
CA GLY A 213 -8.98 -14.65 -42.09
C GLY A 213 -9.35 -13.35 -42.87
N LYS A 214 -8.52 -12.87 -43.81
CA LYS A 214 -8.84 -11.94 -44.95
C LYS A 214 -9.99 -10.88 -44.85
N LYS A 215 -9.59 -9.59 -44.85
CA LYS A 215 -10.17 -8.41 -45.57
C LYS A 215 -11.65 -8.00 -45.36
N LYS A 216 -11.88 -6.71 -45.03
CA LYS A 216 -12.25 -5.64 -46.01
C LYS A 216 -12.27 -4.24 -45.35
N ILE A 217 -11.55 -3.29 -45.94
CA ILE A 217 -11.59 -1.85 -45.59
C ILE A 217 -12.71 -1.19 -46.40
N HIS A 218 -13.47 -0.26 -45.81
CA HIS A 218 -14.28 0.68 -46.59
C HIS A 218 -14.37 2.07 -45.94
N PHE A 219 -13.73 3.05 -46.58
CA PHE A 219 -13.90 4.49 -46.32
C PHE A 219 -14.26 5.18 -47.64
N GLN A 220 -15.54 5.50 -47.82
CA GLN A 220 -16.12 6.48 -48.76
C GLN A 220 -17.48 6.89 -48.16
N GLY A 221 -18.01 8.11 -48.25
CA GLY A 221 -17.44 9.36 -48.76
C GLY A 221 -18.54 10.40 -49.04
N ARG A 222 -18.39 11.61 -48.49
CA ARG A 222 -18.69 12.91 -49.14
C ARG A 222 -20.14 13.20 -49.64
N GLY A 223 -20.94 13.85 -48.78
CA GLY A 223 -21.44 15.22 -49.09
C GLY A 223 -22.91 15.46 -49.48
N ARG A 224 -23.31 16.74 -49.30
CA ARG A 224 -24.63 17.39 -49.54
C ARG A 224 -25.74 17.05 -48.52
N GLY A 225 -26.46 17.99 -47.88
CA GLY A 225 -26.28 19.46 -47.80
C GLY A 225 -27.54 20.27 -48.12
N VAL A 226 -28.32 20.63 -47.08
CA VAL A 226 -29.34 21.69 -46.99
C VAL A 226 -29.40 22.05 -45.49
N GLY A 227 -29.49 23.29 -44.99
CA GLY A 227 -29.69 24.58 -45.64
C GLY A 227 -30.63 25.44 -44.78
N ALA A 228 -30.15 25.95 -43.64
CA ALA A 228 -30.91 26.84 -42.75
C ALA A 228 -30.00 27.95 -42.21
N VAL A 229 -30.46 29.20 -42.34
CA VAL A 229 -29.69 30.42 -42.03
C VAL A 229 -30.31 31.14 -40.83
N PRO A 230 -29.50 31.64 -39.89
CA PRO A 230 -29.87 32.80 -39.09
C PRO A 230 -28.98 34.01 -39.41
N LYS A 231 -29.59 35.07 -39.96
CA LYS A 231 -29.12 36.45 -39.72
C LYS A 231 -29.57 36.81 -38.29
N GLY A 232 -28.80 37.46 -37.41
CA GLY A 232 -27.48 38.06 -37.53
C GLY A 232 -27.49 39.49 -36.96
N ARG A 233 -26.94 39.73 -35.76
CA ARG A 233 -26.69 41.09 -35.23
C ARG A 233 -25.64 41.14 -34.09
N GLY A 234 -24.36 41.30 -34.45
CA GLY A 234 -23.21 41.60 -33.56
C GLY A 234 -22.83 40.50 -32.54
N SER A 235 -21.59 40.34 -32.08
CA SER A 235 -20.27 40.88 -32.49
C SER A 235 -19.19 40.10 -31.69
N ALA A 236 -17.93 39.94 -32.14
CA ALA A 236 -17.25 40.48 -33.32
C ALA A 236 -16.64 39.35 -34.19
N THR A 237 -15.33 39.39 -34.50
CA THR A 237 -14.65 38.48 -35.45
C THR A 237 -13.35 37.86 -34.90
N PRO A 238 -12.89 36.70 -35.44
CA PRO A 238 -11.80 35.90 -34.89
C PRO A 238 -10.41 36.21 -35.51
N GLY A 239 -9.34 35.98 -34.73
CA GLY A 239 -7.94 36.10 -35.16
C GLY A 239 -7.36 34.78 -35.71
N TRP A 240 -6.60 34.87 -36.80
CA TRP A 240 -6.11 33.76 -37.62
C TRP A 240 -4.65 33.34 -37.26
N THR A 241 -4.22 32.18 -37.78
CA THR A 241 -2.96 31.46 -37.54
C THR A 241 -1.64 32.20 -37.86
N GLY A 242 -0.56 31.81 -37.17
CA GLY A 242 0.86 31.91 -37.59
C GLY A 242 1.77 31.47 -36.44
N ALA A 243 2.61 30.41 -36.47
CA ALA A 243 3.54 29.88 -37.47
C ALA A 243 4.90 30.63 -37.57
N GLY A 244 5.85 30.25 -36.69
CA GLY A 244 7.28 30.16 -37.00
C GLY A 244 8.18 31.40 -36.82
N PHE A 245 9.42 31.13 -36.37
CA PHE A 245 10.64 31.96 -36.46
C PHE A 245 10.66 33.30 -35.66
N ASP A 246 11.81 33.83 -35.21
CA ASP A 246 13.20 33.31 -35.24
C ASP A 246 14.00 33.69 -33.98
N VAL A 247 15.22 33.15 -33.87
CA VAL A 247 16.26 33.58 -32.92
C VAL A 247 16.93 34.89 -33.35
N ASP A 248 17.14 35.79 -32.38
CA ASP A 248 18.30 36.69 -32.26
C ASP A 248 18.32 37.18 -30.80
N GLY A 249 19.45 37.30 -30.09
CA GLY A 249 20.82 37.39 -30.60
C GLY A 249 21.47 38.67 -30.05
N ARG A 250 21.59 38.81 -28.73
CA ARG A 250 22.33 39.91 -28.10
C ARG A 250 23.22 39.46 -26.95
N SER A 251 24.52 39.60 -27.22
CA SER A 251 25.63 39.80 -26.29
C SER A 251 25.40 40.98 -25.35
#